data_AF-A0A0Q5JRP4-F1
#
_entry.id   AF-A0A0Q5JRP4-F1
#
_cell.length_a   1.000
_cell.length_b   1.000
_cell.length_c   1.000
_cell.angle_alpha   90.00
_cell.angle_beta   90.00
_cell.angle_gamma   90.00
#
_symmetry.space_group_name_H-M   'P 1'
#
loop_
_entity.id
_entity.type
_entity.pdbx_description
1 polymer ?
#
loop_
_entity_poly.entity_id
_entity_poly.type
_entity_poly.pdbx_seq_one_letter_code
_entity_poly.pdbx_strand_id
1 'polypeptide(L)'
;MTAPENLHPDIAAALEDLPGGVVIDATHAHWPELGMSMDVPPEDDKAVGSCATGNVCAFNGTGLSGTRVSWSSCGTYAPGMTVRSIANARSAGYAQARSSSGSVLATAIAGSWANVSGSVADVRCVP
;
A
#
# COMPACT_ATOMS: atom_id res chain seq x y z
N MET A 1 15.45 -24.80 -3.73
CA MET A 1 14.51 -24.26 -4.73
C MET A 1 13.15 -24.30 -4.06
N THR A 2 12.74 -23.20 -3.42
CA THR A 2 11.46 -23.14 -2.70
C THR A 2 10.40 -22.79 -3.73
N ALA A 3 9.41 -23.66 -3.88
CA ALA A 3 8.43 -23.60 -4.96
C ALA A 3 7.47 -22.40 -4.79
N PRO A 4 6.95 -21.83 -5.90
CA PRO A 4 6.04 -20.67 -5.91
C PRO A 4 4.64 -20.94 -5.33
N GLU A 5 4.40 -22.13 -4.77
CA GLU A 5 3.11 -22.64 -4.30
C GLU A 5 2.72 -22.16 -2.88
N ASN A 6 3.58 -21.39 -2.21
CA ASN A 6 3.29 -20.75 -0.93
C ASN A 6 3.26 -19.21 -1.01
N LEU A 7 3.20 -18.63 -2.22
CA LEU A 7 3.10 -17.18 -2.38
C LEU A 7 1.67 -16.71 -2.08
N HIS A 8 1.51 -15.66 -1.29
CA HIS A 8 0.20 -15.08 -1.03
C HIS A 8 -0.46 -14.62 -2.35
N PRO A 9 -1.75 -14.89 -2.58
CA PRO A 9 -2.41 -14.59 -3.85
C PRO A 9 -2.38 -13.11 -4.23
N ASP A 10 -2.44 -12.20 -3.25
CA ASP A 10 -2.29 -10.76 -3.53
C ASP A 10 -0.89 -10.39 -4.07
N ILE A 11 0.17 -11.06 -3.59
CA ILE A 11 1.53 -10.80 -4.06
C ILE A 11 1.72 -11.36 -5.47
N ALA A 12 1.19 -12.55 -5.74
CA ALA A 12 1.19 -13.13 -7.08
C ALA A 12 0.49 -12.20 -8.09
N ALA A 13 -0.70 -11.69 -7.74
CA ALA A 13 -1.44 -10.76 -8.59
C ALA A 13 -0.68 -9.44 -8.82
N ALA A 14 -0.06 -8.88 -7.79
CA ALA A 14 0.73 -7.66 -7.91
C ALA A 14 1.97 -7.83 -8.80
N LEU A 15 2.60 -9.00 -8.80
CA LEU A 15 3.75 -9.30 -9.67
C LEU A 15 3.35 -9.51 -11.13
N GLU A 16 2.13 -10.01 -11.38
CA GLU A 16 1.58 -10.09 -12.74
C GLU A 16 1.22 -8.70 -13.28
N ASP A 17 0.72 -7.80 -12.43
CA ASP A 17 0.32 -6.43 -12.81
C ASP A 17 1.53 -5.48 -12.94
N LEU A 18 2.52 -5.63 -12.05
CA LEU A 18 3.71 -4.77 -11.96
C LEU A 18 5.00 -5.59 -12.20
N PRO A 19 5.51 -5.64 -13.46
CA PRO A 19 6.77 -6.30 -13.75
C PRO A 19 7.95 -5.61 -13.03
N GLY A 20 8.93 -6.39 -12.56
CA GLY A 20 10.11 -5.88 -11.86
C GLY A 20 10.09 -6.02 -10.33
N GLY A 21 9.05 -6.66 -9.78
CA GLY A 21 9.00 -6.99 -8.36
C GLY A 21 9.90 -8.17 -8.00
N VAL A 22 10.55 -8.08 -6.84
CA VAL A 22 11.39 -9.12 -6.24
C VAL A 22 10.66 -9.72 -5.05
N VAL A 23 10.33 -11.01 -5.12
CA VAL A 23 9.78 -11.75 -3.98
C VAL A 23 10.88 -11.99 -2.96
N ILE A 24 10.65 -11.55 -1.72
CA ILE A 24 11.55 -11.82 -0.60
C ILE A 24 11.13 -13.13 0.08
N ASP A 25 9.83 -13.29 0.35
CA ASP A 25 9.24 -14.49 0.94
C ASP A 25 7.74 -14.62 0.59
N ALA A 26 7.08 -15.63 1.18
CA ALA A 26 5.67 -15.96 0.94
C ALA A 26 4.71 -14.78 1.15
N THR A 27 5.05 -13.83 2.02
CA THR A 27 4.22 -12.69 2.41
C THR A 27 4.86 -11.33 2.13
N HIS A 28 6.09 -11.28 1.60
CA HIS A 28 6.78 -10.02 1.27
C HIS A 28 7.30 -9.97 -0.17
N ALA A 29 7.03 -8.85 -0.85
CA ALA A 29 7.62 -8.50 -2.14
C ALA A 29 8.04 -7.03 -2.19
N HIS A 30 9.07 -6.74 -2.97
CA HIS A 30 9.65 -5.40 -3.10
C HIS A 30 9.90 -5.01 -4.57
N TRP A 31 9.48 -3.82 -4.96
CA TRP A 31 9.74 -3.22 -6.27
C TRP A 31 10.74 -2.08 -6.10
N PRO A 32 12.05 -2.35 -6.28
CA PRO A 32 13.10 -1.37 -6.02
C PRO A 32 13.03 -0.17 -6.95
N GLU A 33 12.61 -0.35 -8.20
CA GLU A 33 12.46 0.75 -9.17
C GLU A 33 11.35 1.73 -8.80
N LEU A 34 10.35 1.27 -8.04
CA LEU A 34 9.21 2.07 -7.60
C LEU A 34 9.34 2.54 -6.14
N GLY A 35 10.34 2.05 -5.39
CA GLY A 35 10.42 2.24 -3.95
C GLY A 35 9.22 1.67 -3.18
N MET A 36 8.57 0.66 -3.76
CA MET A 36 7.33 0.07 -3.27
C MET A 36 7.63 -1.26 -2.56
N SER A 37 7.02 -1.47 -1.40
CA SER A 37 7.08 -2.74 -0.67
C SER A 37 5.67 -3.20 -0.37
N MET A 38 5.34 -4.42 -0.77
CA MET A 38 4.10 -5.09 -0.42
C MET A 38 4.39 -6.12 0.65
N ASP A 39 3.59 -6.10 1.69
CA ASP A 39 3.69 -7.06 2.75
C ASP A 39 2.29 -7.49 3.20
N VAL A 40 2.16 -8.75 3.59
CA VAL A 40 0.96 -9.30 4.21
C VAL A 40 1.30 -9.51 5.69
N PRO A 41 1.11 -8.49 6.54
CA PRO A 41 1.56 -8.56 7.92
C PRO A 41 0.72 -9.59 8.70
N PRO A 42 1.31 -10.33 9.64
CA PRO A 42 0.55 -10.87 10.76
C PRO A 42 -0.06 -9.70 11.54
N GLU A 43 -1.21 -9.90 12.19
CA GLU A 43 -2.07 -8.84 12.76
C GLU A 43 -1.43 -7.91 13.84
N ASP A 44 -0.13 -8.02 14.10
CA ASP A 44 0.57 -7.47 15.27
C ASP A 44 1.83 -6.62 14.93
N ASP A 45 1.70 -5.59 14.09
CA ASP A 45 2.78 -4.60 13.89
C ASP A 45 2.24 -3.17 13.92
N LYS A 46 2.75 -2.30 14.80
CA LYS A 46 2.27 -0.91 14.94
C LYS A 46 3.31 0.14 14.52
N ALA A 47 2.99 0.85 13.44
CA ALA A 47 2.92 2.31 13.35
C ALA A 47 1.67 2.63 12.49
N VAL A 48 0.87 3.67 12.79
CA VAL A 48 -0.52 3.94 12.29
C VAL A 48 -1.20 2.71 11.64
N GLY A 49 -1.63 1.75 12.48
CA GLY A 49 -2.19 0.45 12.06
C GLY A 49 -1.35 -0.29 11.02
N SER A 50 -0.14 -0.71 11.38
CA SER A 50 0.79 -1.42 10.50
C SER A 50 1.40 -0.61 9.33
N CYS A 51 1.31 0.71 9.27
CA CYS A 51 2.11 1.54 8.37
C CYS A 51 3.39 2.08 9.03
N ALA A 52 4.57 1.59 8.59
CA ALA A 52 5.87 2.02 9.13
C ALA A 52 6.09 3.54 9.05
N THR A 53 6.67 4.13 10.10
CA THR A 53 6.95 5.57 10.17
C THR A 53 7.78 6.03 8.97
N GLY A 54 7.37 7.14 8.35
CA GLY A 54 8.01 7.67 7.14
C GLY A 54 7.41 7.14 5.83
N ASN A 55 6.50 6.17 5.89
CA ASN A 55 5.86 5.61 4.71
C ASN A 55 4.41 6.08 4.53
N VAL A 56 3.93 5.97 3.29
CA VAL A 56 2.51 5.98 2.96
C VAL A 56 2.07 4.55 2.76
N CYS A 57 0.90 4.17 3.27
CA CYS A 57 0.38 2.82 3.11
C CYS A 57 -1.05 2.82 2.60
N ALA A 58 -1.38 1.81 1.82
CA ALA A 58 -2.73 1.48 1.39
C ALA A 58 -3.07 0.06 1.84
N PHE A 59 -4.33 -0.16 2.20
CA PHE A 59 -4.83 -1.42 2.73
C PHE A 59 -6.06 -1.87 1.95
N ASN A 60 -6.20 -3.18 1.74
CA ASN A 60 -7.38 -3.74 1.07
C ASN A 60 -8.60 -3.93 2.01
N GLY A 61 -8.40 -3.83 3.32
CA GLY A 61 -9.46 -3.76 4.32
C GLY A 61 -9.71 -2.34 4.82
N THR A 62 -10.88 -2.15 5.44
CA THR A 62 -11.20 -0.92 6.17
C THR A 62 -10.49 -0.90 7.52
N GLY A 63 -10.17 0.28 8.05
CA GLY A 63 -9.58 0.39 9.39
C GLY A 63 -8.16 -0.17 9.50
N LEU A 64 -7.38 -0.12 8.41
CA LEU A 64 -5.98 -0.58 8.36
C LEU A 64 -5.82 -2.09 8.49
N SER A 65 -6.84 -2.85 8.09
CA SER A 65 -6.82 -4.31 8.06
C SER A 65 -6.49 -4.87 6.68
N GLY A 66 -6.09 -6.14 6.65
CA GLY A 66 -5.85 -6.89 5.42
C GLY A 66 -4.48 -6.63 4.79
N THR A 67 -4.36 -6.93 3.50
CA THR A 67 -3.13 -6.78 2.72
C THR A 67 -2.71 -5.32 2.65
N ARG A 68 -1.43 -5.03 2.92
CA ARG A 68 -0.87 -3.68 2.86
C ARG A 68 0.12 -3.53 1.71
N VAL A 69 0.08 -2.35 1.12
CA VAL A 69 1.14 -1.85 0.23
C VAL A 69 1.68 -0.58 0.85
N SER A 70 3.01 -0.43 0.87
CA SER A 70 3.67 0.73 1.46
C SER A 70 4.71 1.32 0.51
N TRP A 71 4.84 2.64 0.56
CA TRP A 71 5.79 3.43 -0.22
C TRP A 71 6.57 4.35 0.71
N SER A 72 7.90 4.29 0.64
CA SER A 72 8.78 5.18 1.40
C SER A 72 9.01 6.51 0.69
N SER A 73 8.89 6.52 -0.63
CA SER A 73 8.95 7.72 -1.45
C SER A 73 7.56 8.35 -1.65
N CYS A 74 7.52 9.68 -1.72
CA CYS A 74 6.30 10.42 -1.98
C CYS A 74 6.13 10.64 -3.49
N GLY A 75 5.07 10.08 -4.06
CA GLY A 75 4.77 10.13 -5.49
C GLY A 75 3.32 9.72 -5.74
N THR A 76 3.02 9.36 -6.99
CA THR A 76 1.72 8.78 -7.36
C THR A 76 1.94 7.31 -7.71
N TYR A 77 1.31 6.41 -6.98
CA TYR A 77 1.50 4.97 -7.13
C TYR A 77 0.17 4.27 -7.37
N ALA A 78 0.19 3.30 -8.29
CA ALA A 78 -0.91 2.35 -8.43
C ALA A 78 -0.74 1.25 -7.36
N PRO A 79 -1.73 1.03 -6.49
CA PRO A 79 -1.64 0.02 -5.44
C PRO A 79 -1.67 -1.43 -5.94
N GLY A 80 -2.09 -1.69 -7.19
CA GLY A 80 -2.23 -3.06 -7.73
C GLY A 80 -3.30 -3.91 -7.03
N MET A 81 -4.04 -3.33 -6.08
CA MET A 81 -5.07 -4.00 -5.30
C MET A 81 -6.25 -3.07 -5.02
N THR A 82 -7.38 -3.65 -4.62
CA THR A 82 -8.52 -2.86 -4.16
C THR A 82 -8.16 -2.18 -2.86
N VAL A 83 -8.14 -0.84 -2.81
CA VAL A 83 -7.84 -0.09 -1.60
C VAL A 83 -9.13 0.33 -0.89
N ARG A 84 -9.19 0.04 0.42
CA ARG A 84 -10.32 0.37 1.31
C ARG A 84 -9.92 1.31 2.44
N SER A 85 -8.64 1.41 2.78
CA SER A 85 -8.13 2.43 3.70
C SER A 85 -6.69 2.83 3.34
N ILE A 86 -6.30 4.04 3.72
CA ILE A 86 -4.96 4.58 3.53
C ILE A 86 -4.43 5.16 4.84
N ALA A 87 -3.11 5.08 5.05
CA ALA A 87 -2.40 5.71 6.15
C ALA A 87 -1.24 6.56 5.61
N ASN A 88 -1.00 7.68 6.27
CA ASN A 88 0.19 8.49 6.06
C ASN A 88 0.98 8.56 7.36
N ALA A 89 1.98 7.68 7.50
CA ALA A 89 2.86 7.64 8.66
C ALA A 89 4.06 8.59 8.52
N ARG A 90 4.05 9.49 7.53
CA ARG A 90 5.06 10.55 7.38
C ARG A 90 4.85 11.66 8.41
N SER A 91 5.91 12.41 8.68
CA SER A 91 5.90 13.57 9.59
C SER A 91 5.29 14.83 8.98
N ALA A 92 5.08 14.86 7.66
CA ALA A 92 4.52 16.00 6.93
C ALA A 92 3.74 15.54 5.68
N GLY A 93 2.98 16.49 5.12
CA GLY A 93 2.20 16.27 3.90
C GLY A 93 0.92 15.47 4.12
N TYR A 94 0.33 15.00 3.01
CA TYR A 94 -0.89 14.19 3.01
C TYR A 94 -0.86 13.16 1.88
N ALA A 95 -1.52 12.02 2.11
CA ALA A 95 -1.77 11.01 1.11
C ALA A 95 -3.24 11.06 0.68
N GLN A 96 -3.49 10.92 -0.62
CA GLN A 96 -4.83 10.93 -1.20
C GLN A 96 -5.06 9.65 -2.00
N ALA A 97 -6.17 8.99 -1.73
CA ALA A 97 -6.68 7.96 -2.60
C ALA A 97 -7.54 8.63 -3.68
N ARG A 98 -7.27 8.36 -4.95
CA ARG A 98 -7.97 8.98 -6.08
C ARG A 98 -8.62 7.92 -6.96
N SER A 99 -9.79 8.25 -7.50
CA SER A 99 -10.45 7.46 -8.53
C SER A 99 -9.78 7.63 -9.89
N SER A 100 -10.14 6.81 -10.87
CA SER A 100 -9.67 6.93 -12.27
C SER A 100 -10.06 8.26 -12.93
N SER A 101 -11.09 8.94 -12.44
CA SER A 101 -11.48 10.29 -12.85
C SER A 101 -10.66 11.41 -12.20
N GLY A 102 -9.72 11.06 -11.31
CA GLY A 102 -8.90 12.01 -10.55
C GLY A 102 -9.59 12.61 -9.32
N SER A 103 -10.79 12.14 -8.96
CA SER A 103 -11.53 12.59 -7.79
C SER A 103 -10.90 12.03 -6.51
N VAL A 104 -10.74 12.87 -5.49
CA VAL A 104 -10.20 12.45 -4.18
C VAL A 104 -11.30 11.70 -3.41
N LEU A 105 -11.04 10.43 -3.09
CA LEU A 105 -11.96 9.56 -2.36
C LEU A 105 -11.65 9.55 -0.86
N ALA A 106 -10.39 9.73 -0.49
CA ALA A 106 -9.95 9.87 0.89
C ALA A 106 -8.68 10.71 0.96
N THR A 107 -8.46 11.36 2.10
CA THR A 107 -7.21 12.06 2.41
C THR A 107 -6.75 11.68 3.82
N ALA A 108 -5.52 11.23 3.94
CA ALA A 108 -4.84 10.96 5.20
C ALA A 108 -3.73 12.01 5.41
N ILE A 109 -3.90 12.88 6.40
CA ILE A 109 -2.85 13.83 6.80
C ILE A 109 -1.69 13.12 7.50
N ALA A 110 -0.55 13.80 7.66
CA ALA A 110 0.60 13.29 8.39
C ALA A 110 0.21 12.69 9.77
N GLY A 111 0.74 11.50 10.06
CA GLY A 111 0.45 10.74 11.27
C GLY A 111 -0.99 10.20 11.38
N SER A 112 -1.78 10.25 10.31
CA SER A 112 -3.21 9.88 10.32
C SER A 112 -3.56 8.87 9.23
N TRP A 113 -4.81 8.39 9.28
CA TRP A 113 -5.37 7.44 8.32
C TRP A 113 -6.81 7.80 7.96
N ALA A 114 -7.31 7.23 6.86
CA ALA A 114 -8.68 7.41 6.40
C ALA A 114 -9.20 6.18 5.66
N ASN A 115 -10.49 5.90 5.81
CA ASN A 115 -11.20 4.92 4.98
C ASN A 115 -11.52 5.51 3.60
N VAL A 116 -11.51 4.67 2.59
CA VAL A 116 -11.82 5.05 1.21
C VAL A 116 -13.25 4.66 0.85
N SER A 117 -14.03 5.63 0.36
CA SER A 117 -15.42 5.47 -0.04
C SER A 117 -15.58 5.28 -1.56
N GLY A 118 -14.79 4.39 -2.17
CA GLY A 118 -14.88 4.11 -3.61
C GLY A 118 -13.74 3.26 -4.15
N SER A 119 -13.68 3.14 -5.48
CA SER A 119 -12.61 2.42 -6.19
C SER A 119 -11.41 3.32 -6.44
N VAL A 120 -10.27 2.97 -5.84
CA VAL A 120 -8.99 3.68 -5.99
C VAL A 120 -8.30 3.23 -7.26
N ALA A 121 -7.90 4.20 -8.09
CA ALA A 121 -6.99 3.98 -9.21
C ALA A 121 -5.54 4.25 -8.82
N ASP A 122 -5.31 5.30 -8.02
CA ASP A 122 -3.96 5.66 -7.57
C ASP A 122 -3.97 6.27 -6.17
N VAL A 123 -2.84 6.11 -5.48
CA VAL A 123 -2.54 6.78 -4.22
C VAL A 123 -1.46 7.82 -4.50
N ARG A 124 -1.83 9.08 -4.29
CA ARG A 124 -0.94 10.23 -4.45
C ARG A 124 -0.51 10.76 -3.10
N CYS A 125 0.79 10.84 -2.90
CA CYS A 125 1.39 11.55 -1.79
C CYS A 125 1.76 12.99 -2.20
N VAL A 126 1.51 13.94 -1.30
CA VAL A 126 1.93 15.34 -1.43
C VAL A 126 2.77 15.70 -0.19
N PRO A 127 4.00 16.22 -0.35
CA PRO A 127 4.86 16.63 0.76
C PRO A 127 4.33 17.85 1.53
#